data_AF-D3LWJ7-F1
#
_entry.id   AF-D3LWJ7-F1
#
_cell.length_a   1.000
_cell.length_b   1.000
_cell.length_c   1.000
_cell.angle_alpha   90.00
_cell.angle_beta   90.00
_cell.angle_gamma   90.00
#
_symmetry.space_group_name_H-M   'P 1'
#
loop_
_entity.id
_entity.type
_entity.pdbx_description
1 polymer ?
#
loop_
_entity_poly.entity_id
_entity_poly.type
_entity_poly.pdbx_seq_one_letter_code
_entity_poly.pdbx_strand_id
1 'polypeptide(L)'
;MIKKIASLVFMASFLCAGASAYNPYAPNQFAIVQHNEWEYRAGMKLFQSGLIPEGANKFSPSYALTRFELTQLVALAVHRRNKADKDIQTLIDSLQRDLQNDLAYVDPSIPALRQKGPSA
;
A
#
# COMPACT_ATOMS: atom_id res chain seq x y z
N MET A 1 -51.95 20.14 -5.15
CA MET A 1 -50.51 20.34 -4.86
C MET A 1 -49.88 18.98 -4.59
N ILE A 2 -49.52 18.28 -5.66
CA ILE A 2 -48.90 16.95 -5.69
C ILE A 2 -47.60 17.19 -6.46
N LYS A 3 -46.42 16.87 -5.87
CA LYS A 3 -45.06 16.80 -6.48
C LYS A 3 -43.94 17.22 -5.51
N LYS A 4 -43.89 16.80 -4.23
CA LYS A 4 -42.69 17.05 -3.38
C LYS A 4 -42.33 15.95 -2.39
N ILE A 5 -42.93 14.76 -2.47
CA ILE A 5 -42.69 13.69 -1.46
C ILE A 5 -41.87 12.51 -2.04
N ALA A 6 -41.67 12.44 -3.36
CA ALA A 6 -41.03 11.28 -3.98
C ALA A 6 -39.49 11.27 -3.94
N SER A 7 -38.81 12.21 -3.28
CA SER A 7 -37.34 12.37 -3.42
C SER A 7 -36.52 12.15 -2.14
N LEU A 8 -37.13 11.74 -1.02
CA LEU A 8 -36.40 11.62 0.25
C LEU A 8 -36.12 10.18 0.72
N VAL A 9 -36.44 9.16 -0.08
CA VAL A 9 -36.24 7.75 0.30
C VAL A 9 -35.00 7.13 -0.39
N PHE A 10 -34.39 7.80 -1.37
CA PHE A 10 -33.26 7.23 -2.12
C PHE A 10 -31.88 7.47 -1.48
N MET A 11 -31.79 8.28 -0.42
CA MET A 11 -30.51 8.76 0.13
C MET A 11 -30.12 8.14 1.47
N ALA A 12 -30.80 7.06 1.90
CA ALA A 12 -30.47 6.34 3.13
C ALA A 12 -29.75 5.00 2.87
N SER A 13 -29.73 4.51 1.62
CA SER A 13 -29.19 3.19 1.30
C SER A 13 -27.67 3.16 1.09
N PHE A 14 -27.00 4.31 1.02
CA PHE A 14 -25.57 4.37 0.67
C PHE A 14 -24.63 4.28 1.87
N LEU A 15 -25.14 4.36 3.11
CA LEU A 15 -24.31 4.41 4.31
C LEU A 15 -23.93 3.04 4.90
N CYS A 16 -24.50 1.94 4.42
CA CYS A 16 -24.17 0.58 4.89
C CYS A 16 -23.37 -0.26 3.88
N ALA A 17 -23.01 0.27 2.71
CA ALA A 17 -22.21 -0.46 1.72
C ALA A 17 -20.69 -0.49 2.03
N GLY A 18 -20.27 0.05 3.19
CA GLY A 18 -18.85 0.09 3.61
C GLY A 18 -18.39 -1.05 4.52
N ALA A 19 -19.27 -1.99 4.88
CA ALA A 19 -18.98 -3.00 5.92
C ALA A 19 -18.82 -4.44 5.40
N SER A 20 -18.77 -4.68 4.09
CA SER A 20 -18.73 -6.04 3.54
C SER A 20 -17.64 -6.24 2.48
N ALA A 21 -16.43 -6.49 2.93
CA ALA A 21 -15.46 -7.31 2.20
C ALA A 21 -14.41 -7.91 3.16
N TYR A 22 -14.81 -8.46 4.31
CA TYR A 22 -13.92 -9.35 5.05
C TYR A 22 -13.81 -10.66 4.27
N ASN A 23 -12.85 -10.73 3.35
CA ASN A 23 -12.49 -11.95 2.65
C ASN A 23 -11.36 -12.62 3.47
N PRO A 24 -11.64 -13.71 4.21
CA PRO A 24 -10.61 -14.41 4.99
C PRO A 24 -9.50 -15.03 4.11
N TYR A 25 -9.68 -15.04 2.79
CA TYR A 25 -8.71 -15.50 1.80
C TYR A 25 -8.04 -14.35 1.02
N ALA A 26 -8.38 -13.08 1.30
CA ALA A 26 -7.60 -11.96 0.76
C ALA A 26 -6.26 -11.86 1.53
N PRO A 27 -5.14 -11.55 0.84
CA PRO A 27 -3.87 -11.32 1.52
C PRO A 27 -4.02 -10.29 2.65
N ASN A 28 -3.65 -10.67 3.87
CA ASN A 28 -3.71 -9.76 5.01
C ASN A 28 -2.66 -8.65 4.84
N GLN A 29 -3.12 -7.42 4.60
CA GLN A 29 -2.25 -6.24 4.43
C GLN A 29 -1.38 -5.92 5.67
N PHE A 30 -1.79 -6.36 6.86
CA PHE A 30 -1.03 -6.18 8.10
C PHE A 30 -0.16 -7.40 8.44
N ALA A 31 -0.15 -8.44 7.59
CA ALA A 31 0.78 -9.55 7.75
C ALA A 31 2.22 -9.06 7.62
N ILE A 32 3.12 -9.66 8.42
CA ILE A 32 4.54 -9.40 8.36
C ILE A 32 5.11 -10.06 7.11
N VAL A 33 5.86 -9.28 6.32
CA VAL A 33 6.64 -9.78 5.19
C VAL A 33 7.93 -10.37 5.75
N GLN A 34 8.15 -11.67 5.55
CA GLN A 34 9.32 -12.34 6.12
C GLN A 34 10.60 -11.92 5.40
N HIS A 35 11.73 -11.88 6.10
CA HIS A 35 13.02 -11.46 5.49
C HIS A 35 13.48 -12.37 4.33
N ASN A 36 13.05 -13.63 4.33
CA ASN A 36 13.31 -14.60 3.28
C ASN A 36 12.25 -14.59 2.15
N GLU A 37 11.24 -13.73 2.21
CA GLU A 37 10.33 -13.51 1.10
C GLU A 37 11.02 -12.66 0.03
N TRP A 38 10.60 -12.85 -1.23
CA TRP A 38 11.25 -12.16 -2.34
C TRP A 38 10.90 -10.67 -2.33
N GLU A 39 9.68 -10.31 -1.91
CA GLU A 39 9.19 -8.94 -1.80
C GLU A 39 10.06 -8.12 -0.82
N TYR A 40 10.40 -8.71 0.34
CA TYR A 40 11.28 -8.08 1.31
C TYR A 40 12.66 -7.80 0.71
N ARG A 41 13.29 -8.81 0.08
CA ARG A 41 14.61 -8.65 -0.53
C ARG A 41 14.60 -7.64 -1.68
N ALA A 42 13.53 -7.64 -2.48
CA ALA A 42 13.37 -6.69 -3.58
C ALA A 42 13.19 -5.26 -3.04
N GLY A 43 12.32 -5.05 -2.05
CA GLY A 43 12.15 -3.78 -1.36
C GLY A 43 13.46 -3.28 -0.73
N MET A 44 14.22 -4.17 -0.10
CA MET A 44 15.55 -3.85 0.44
C MET A 44 16.50 -3.34 -0.65
N LYS A 45 16.51 -3.98 -1.83
CA LYS A 45 17.32 -3.51 -2.96
C LYS A 45 16.89 -2.12 -3.46
N LEU A 46 15.59 -1.83 -3.48
CA LEU A 46 15.07 -0.49 -3.80
C LEU A 46 15.53 0.56 -2.77
N PHE A 47 15.60 0.18 -1.49
CA PHE A 47 16.15 1.05 -0.45
C PHE A 47 17.65 1.26 -0.62
N GLN A 48 18.41 0.18 -0.86
CA GLN A 48 19.87 0.24 -1.05
C GLN A 48 20.28 1.03 -2.30
N SER A 49 19.43 1.12 -3.33
CA SER A 49 19.68 1.98 -4.49
C SER A 49 19.51 3.48 -4.19
N GLY A 50 19.03 3.84 -3.00
CA GLY A 50 18.75 5.22 -2.62
C GLY A 50 17.47 5.78 -3.24
N LEU A 51 16.66 4.95 -3.90
CA LEU A 51 15.42 5.40 -4.55
C LEU A 51 14.31 5.70 -3.55
N ILE A 52 14.30 4.99 -2.42
CA ILE A 52 13.29 5.10 -1.35
C ILE A 52 13.95 5.25 0.05
N PRO A 53 14.70 6.35 0.31
CA PRO A 53 15.38 6.57 1.60
C PRO A 53 14.44 6.53 2.82
N GLU A 54 13.14 6.75 2.62
CA GLU A 54 12.08 6.62 3.62
C GLU A 54 11.97 5.20 4.21
N GLY A 55 12.51 4.18 3.52
CA GLY A 55 12.54 2.79 3.97
C GLY A 55 13.59 2.46 5.04
N ALA A 56 14.48 3.40 5.43
CA ALA A 56 15.64 3.10 6.27
C ALA A 56 15.33 2.35 7.57
N ASN A 57 14.33 2.81 8.32
CA ASN A 57 13.95 2.16 9.60
C ASN A 57 13.12 0.89 9.39
N LYS A 58 12.53 0.72 8.19
CA LYS A 58 11.59 -0.36 7.86
C LYS A 58 12.30 -1.65 7.46
N PHE A 59 13.54 -1.54 6.98
CA PHE A 59 14.37 -2.66 6.55
C PHE A 59 15.40 -3.10 7.61
N SER A 60 15.18 -2.74 8.88
CA SER A 60 15.98 -3.24 10.01
C SER A 60 15.62 -4.69 10.35
N PRO A 61 16.57 -5.55 10.76
CA PRO A 61 16.27 -6.92 11.23
C PRO A 61 15.31 -6.98 12.43
N SER A 62 15.17 -5.90 13.19
CA SER A 62 14.26 -5.81 14.34
C SER A 62 12.89 -5.24 13.99
N TYR A 63 12.67 -4.81 12.74
CA TYR A 63 11.42 -4.19 12.31
C TYR A 63 10.50 -5.22 11.66
N ALA A 64 9.29 -5.36 12.18
CA ALA A 64 8.28 -6.24 11.60
C ALA A 64 7.57 -5.50 10.44
N LEU A 65 8.18 -5.53 9.25
CA LEU A 65 7.65 -4.86 8.07
C LEU A 65 6.32 -5.49 7.63
N THR A 66 5.24 -4.72 7.66
CA THR A 66 3.95 -5.19 7.15
C THR A 66 3.89 -5.13 5.62
N ARG A 67 3.02 -5.95 5.03
CA ARG A 67 2.75 -5.92 3.59
C ARG A 67 2.28 -4.54 3.12
N PHE A 68 1.41 -3.89 3.88
CA PHE A 68 0.93 -2.53 3.60
C PHE A 68 2.07 -1.50 3.57
N GLU A 69 2.99 -1.56 4.53
CA GLU A 69 4.15 -0.66 4.56
C GLU A 69 5.11 -0.92 3.40
N LEU A 70 5.35 -2.19 3.06
CA LEU A 70 6.14 -2.52 1.88
C LEU A 70 5.48 -1.98 0.61
N THR A 71 4.18 -2.16 0.45
CA THR A 71 3.42 -1.63 -0.70
C THR A 71 3.52 -0.11 -0.81
N GLN A 72 3.50 0.62 0.31
CA GLN A 72 3.73 2.08 0.30
C GLN A 72 5.13 2.46 -0.20
N LEU A 73 6.15 1.74 0.23
CA LEU A 73 7.52 1.96 -0.25
C LEU A 73 7.64 1.62 -1.75
N VAL A 74 6.97 0.55 -2.21
CA VAL A 74 6.93 0.20 -3.64
C VAL A 74 6.18 1.24 -4.46
N ALA A 75 5.04 1.75 -3.97
CA ALA A 75 4.30 2.82 -4.63
C ALA A 75 5.19 4.07 -4.82
N LEU A 76 5.96 4.43 -3.79
CA LEU A 76 6.94 5.52 -3.90
C LEU A 76 8.03 5.22 -4.94
N ALA A 77 8.53 3.99 -5.01
CA ALA A 77 9.51 3.58 -6.01
C ALA A 77 8.93 3.65 -7.44
N VAL A 78 7.68 3.23 -7.65
CA VAL A 78 6.96 3.36 -8.93
C VAL A 78 6.90 4.82 -9.38
N HIS A 79 6.60 5.75 -8.47
CA HIS A 79 6.60 7.18 -8.78
C HIS A 79 7.98 7.76 -9.13
N ARG A 80 9.05 7.12 -8.64
CA ARG A 80 10.44 7.52 -8.87
C ARG A 80 11.13 6.67 -9.94
N ARG A 81 10.40 5.75 -10.59
CA ARG A 81 10.95 4.78 -11.54
C ARG A 81 11.81 5.43 -12.62
N ASN A 82 11.43 6.61 -13.11
CA ASN A 82 12.18 7.36 -14.12
C ASN A 82 13.56 7.88 -13.66
N LYS A 83 13.83 7.88 -12.34
CA LYS A 83 15.12 8.26 -11.75
C LYS A 83 16.05 7.06 -11.51
N ALA A 84 15.55 5.84 -11.71
CA ALA A 84 16.29 4.62 -11.44
C ALA A 84 17.02 4.10 -12.69
N ASP A 85 18.09 3.33 -12.50
CA ASP A 85 18.74 2.59 -13.58
C ASP A 85 17.85 1.45 -14.11
N LYS A 86 18.27 0.79 -15.19
CA LYS A 86 17.48 -0.23 -15.88
C LYS A 86 17.20 -1.47 -15.02
N ASP A 87 18.13 -1.85 -14.16
CA ASP A 87 17.99 -3.04 -13.31
C ASP A 87 16.99 -2.76 -12.18
N ILE A 88 17.08 -1.58 -11.57
CA ILE A 88 16.11 -1.12 -10.56
C ILE A 88 14.73 -0.89 -11.19
N GLN A 89 14.64 -0.36 -12.41
CA GLN A 89 13.37 -0.27 -13.13
C GLN A 89 12.71 -1.64 -13.33
N THR A 90 13.48 -2.64 -13.73
CA THR A 90 12.98 -4.02 -13.91
C THR A 90 12.51 -4.62 -12.58
N LEU A 91 13.21 -4.31 -11.49
CA LEU A 91 12.83 -4.74 -10.15
C LEU A 91 11.51 -4.08 -9.69
N ILE A 92 11.33 -2.79 -9.97
CA ILE A 92 10.08 -2.05 -9.71
C ILE A 92 8.93 -2.65 -10.51
N ASP A 93 9.13 -2.95 -11.79
CA ASP A 93 8.08 -3.53 -12.64
C ASP A 93 7.62 -4.90 -12.12
N SER A 94 8.56 -5.70 -11.62
CA SER A 94 8.25 -7.01 -11.02
C SER A 94 7.44 -6.84 -9.73
N LEU A 95 7.87 -5.94 -8.84
CA LEU A 95 7.14 -5.61 -7.60
C LEU A 95 5.74 -5.03 -7.88
N GLN A 96 5.63 -4.15 -8.88
CA GLN A 96 4.36 -3.55 -9.26
C GLN A 96 3.37 -4.59 -9.77
N ARG A 97 3.84 -5.57 -10.56
CA ARG A 97 3.01 -6.67 -11.04
C ARG A 97 2.52 -7.54 -9.89
N ASP A 98 3.42 -7.93 -8.98
CA ASP A 98 3.09 -8.91 -7.95
C ASP A 98 2.28 -8.28 -6.80
N LEU A 99 2.42 -6.97 -6.59
CA LEU A 99 1.63 -6.18 -5.62
C LEU A 99 0.49 -5.38 -6.26
N GLN A 100 0.11 -5.66 -7.52
CA GLN A 100 -0.87 -4.85 -8.27
C GLN A 100 -2.20 -4.63 -7.54
N ASN A 101 -2.67 -5.65 -6.82
CA ASN A 101 -3.91 -5.58 -6.06
C ASN A 101 -3.75 -4.69 -4.82
N ASP A 102 -2.59 -4.76 -4.16
CA ASP A 102 -2.32 -3.99 -2.94
C ASP A 102 -2.07 -2.52 -3.26
N LEU A 103 -1.43 -2.25 -4.40
CA LEU A 103 -1.17 -0.90 -4.90
C LEU A 103 -2.45 -0.11 -5.20
N ALA A 104 -3.56 -0.80 -5.50
CA ALA A 104 -4.86 -0.16 -5.70
C ALA A 104 -5.40 0.53 -4.42
N TYR A 105 -4.89 0.15 -3.24
CA TYR A 105 -5.32 0.68 -1.94
C TYR A 105 -4.34 1.68 -1.32
N VAL A 106 -3.27 2.03 -2.03
CA VAL A 106 -2.24 2.94 -1.54
C VAL A 106 -2.19 4.18 -2.41
N ASP A 107 -2.23 5.35 -1.76
CA ASP A 107 -1.96 6.62 -2.44
C ASP A 107 -0.44 6.92 -2.35
N PRO A 108 0.28 6.92 -3.47
CA PRO A 108 1.71 7.19 -3.52
C PRO A 108 2.10 8.64 -3.20
N SER A 109 1.14 9.57 -3.23
CA SER A 109 1.33 10.96 -2.82
C SER A 109 1.20 11.16 -1.31
N ILE A 110 0.60 10.18 -0.60
CA ILE A 110 0.62 10.14 0.85
C ILE A 110 2.01 9.64 1.25
N PRO A 111 2.80 10.43 2.02
CA PRO A 111 4.09 9.97 2.51
C PRO A 111 3.89 8.66 3.26
N ALA A 112 4.76 7.68 3.03
CA ALA A 112 4.72 6.32 3.61
C ALA A 112 4.76 6.24 5.16
N LEU A 113 4.58 7.38 5.85
CA LEU A 113 5.00 7.63 7.22
C LEU A 113 4.02 8.51 8.03
N ARG A 114 2.77 8.72 7.60
CA ARG A 114 1.77 9.38 8.48
C ARG A 114 0.90 8.37 9.24
N GLN A 115 1.51 7.42 9.93
CA GLN A 115 0.89 6.79 11.10
C GLN A 115 1.66 7.24 12.35
N LYS A 116 1.22 8.35 12.94
CA LYS A 116 1.33 8.50 14.39
C LYS A 116 0.38 7.44 14.94
N GLY A 117 0.91 6.32 15.43
CA GLY A 117 0.10 5.28 16.07
C GLY A 117 -0.80 5.90 17.14
N PRO A 118 -1.97 5.30 17.43
CA PRO A 118 -2.82 5.78 18.51
C PRO A 118 -1.98 5.95 19.77
N SER A 119 -1.96 7.16 20.32
CA SER A 119 -1.43 7.38 21.66
C SER A 119 -2.29 6.55 22.61
N ALA A 120 -1.60 5.85 23.52
CA ALA A 120 -2.16 4.95 24.53
C ALA A 120 -3.41 5.50 25.23
#